data_AF-A0A0U2Z1G0-F1
#
_entry.id   AF-A0A0U2Z1G0-F1
#
_cell.length_a   1.000
_cell.length_b   1.000
_cell.length_c   1.000
_cell.angle_alpha   90.00
_cell.angle_beta   90.00
_cell.angle_gamma   90.00
#
_symmetry.space_group_name_H-M   'P 1'
#
loop_
_entity.id
_entity.type
_entity.pdbx_description
1 polymer ?
#
loop_
_entity_poly.entity_id
_entity_poly.type
_entity_poly.pdbx_seq_one_letter_code
_entity_poly.pdbx_strand_id
1 'polypeptide(L)'
;MYREHVERIAARRNTVSGLTYRDDPAIFGYELINEAQCLTGRWEERRAWFAEMSGYLKSLDPNHIVAPGDWGYRSAAERREWLKDHALPHIDYCDVHIYPRDDHDLVVDSPQALGEFADNRVAAAATVNKPLVFGEFGMSPNGFEGVSQVDWYRAYFEKTARDGVGGVMFWILTPDPGRGYGITYTTPRDAAVLAEMKGAAHVFASLANATPPPALQDAGKHLVPRQFAFTQTDAELTKPEITYEPDGRILYRFTPNAVTRGSFEKVGGGSGYVWGG
;
A
#
# COMPACT_ATOMS: atom_id res chain seq x y z
N MET A 1 5.03 14.40 -25.39
CA MET A 1 5.87 13.29 -24.88
C MET A 1 5.08 12.20 -24.14
N TYR A 2 4.55 12.40 -22.92
CA TYR A 2 3.85 11.31 -22.19
C TYR A 2 2.62 10.79 -22.95
N ARG A 3 1.70 11.67 -23.39
CA ARG A 3 0.52 11.28 -24.16
C ARG A 3 0.84 10.54 -25.45
N GLU A 4 1.85 11.00 -26.19
CA GLU A 4 2.31 10.29 -27.39
C GLU A 4 2.84 8.89 -27.07
N HIS A 5 3.50 8.70 -25.92
CA HIS A 5 3.94 7.37 -25.48
C HIS A 5 2.73 6.47 -25.18
N VAL A 6 1.78 6.96 -24.39
CA VAL A 6 0.54 6.23 -24.05
C VAL A 6 -0.25 5.86 -25.30
N GLU A 7 -0.40 6.79 -26.25
CA GLU A 7 -1.07 6.55 -27.52
C GLU A 7 -0.39 5.45 -28.34
N ARG A 8 0.95 5.47 -28.41
CA ARG A 8 1.72 4.42 -29.08
C ARG A 8 1.55 3.06 -28.41
N ILE A 9 1.46 3.00 -27.08
CA ILE A 9 1.24 1.75 -26.35
C ILE A 9 -0.18 1.22 -26.61
N ALA A 10 -1.22 2.05 -26.41
CA ALA A 10 -2.60 1.63 -26.61
C ALA A 10 -2.89 1.20 -28.06
N ALA A 11 -2.35 1.93 -29.04
CA ALA A 11 -2.52 1.62 -30.46
C ALA A 11 -1.56 0.54 -30.99
N ARG A 12 -0.64 0.02 -30.19
CA ARG A 12 0.35 -0.96 -30.63
C ARG A 12 -0.34 -2.26 -31.04
N ARG A 13 -0.05 -2.73 -32.25
CA ARG A 13 -0.39 -4.09 -32.69
C ARG A 13 0.71 -5.06 -32.27
N ASN A 14 0.35 -6.08 -31.51
CA ASN A 14 1.21 -7.20 -31.18
C ASN A 14 1.56 -7.97 -32.46
N THR A 15 2.84 -8.13 -32.77
CA THR A 15 3.31 -8.79 -33.99
C THR A 15 3.17 -10.31 -33.96
N VAL A 16 2.92 -10.90 -32.78
CA VAL A 16 2.75 -12.34 -32.59
C VAL A 16 1.27 -12.72 -32.61
N SER A 17 0.44 -12.08 -31.77
CA SER A 17 -1.00 -12.38 -31.70
C SER A 17 -1.82 -11.64 -32.76
N GLY A 18 -1.30 -10.55 -33.31
CA GLY A 18 -2.03 -9.67 -34.24
C GLY A 18 -3.04 -8.74 -33.57
N LEU A 19 -3.32 -8.89 -32.27
CA LEU A 19 -4.24 -8.01 -31.53
C LEU A 19 -3.61 -6.64 -31.28
N THR A 20 -4.42 -5.60 -31.24
CA THR A 20 -3.99 -4.29 -30.72
C THR A 20 -4.03 -4.36 -29.19
N TYR A 21 -3.08 -3.73 -28.51
CA TYR A 21 -2.98 -3.80 -27.04
C TYR A 21 -4.29 -3.36 -26.37
N ARG A 22 -4.95 -2.32 -26.87
CA ARG A 22 -6.26 -1.90 -26.34
C ARG A 22 -7.39 -2.93 -26.43
N ASP A 23 -7.21 -3.94 -27.29
CA ASP A 23 -8.18 -4.99 -27.57
C ASP A 23 -7.65 -6.38 -27.11
N ASP A 24 -6.51 -6.43 -26.41
CA ASP A 24 -5.85 -7.67 -26.00
C ASP A 24 -6.20 -8.04 -24.54
N PRO A 25 -7.09 -9.02 -24.31
CA PRO A 25 -7.56 -9.38 -22.96
C PRO A 25 -6.47 -10.02 -22.09
N ALA A 26 -5.28 -10.30 -22.63
CA ALA A 26 -4.13 -10.72 -21.82
C ALA A 26 -3.57 -9.56 -20.97
N ILE A 27 -3.87 -8.31 -21.32
CA ILE A 27 -3.52 -7.14 -20.52
C ILE A 27 -4.60 -6.96 -19.45
N PHE A 28 -4.20 -6.93 -18.17
CA PHE A 28 -5.15 -6.66 -17.09
C PHE A 28 -5.57 -5.19 -17.06
N GLY A 29 -4.58 -4.30 -17.13
CA GLY A 29 -4.77 -2.86 -17.00
C GLY A 29 -3.48 -2.09 -17.22
N TYR A 30 -3.56 -0.78 -16.97
CA TYR A 30 -2.45 0.15 -17.04
C TYR A 30 -2.27 0.90 -15.73
N GLU A 31 -1.02 1.12 -15.34
CA GLU A 31 -0.66 2.09 -14.31
C GLU A 31 -0.05 3.32 -14.98
N LEU A 32 -0.43 4.51 -14.50
CA LEU A 32 0.03 5.76 -15.12
C LEU A 32 1.53 5.99 -14.91
N ILE A 33 2.04 5.67 -13.73
CA ILE A 33 3.45 5.86 -13.34
C ILE A 33 3.78 4.98 -12.12
N ASN A 34 4.96 4.36 -12.12
CA ASN A 34 5.41 3.54 -10.98
C ASN A 34 5.72 4.40 -9.74
N GLU A 35 5.29 3.93 -8.57
CA GLU A 35 5.58 4.48 -7.24
C GLU A 35 5.37 6.00 -7.12
N ALA A 36 4.25 6.48 -7.64
CA ALA A 36 3.96 7.90 -7.60
C ALA A 36 3.92 8.43 -6.16
N GLN A 37 4.71 9.48 -5.90
CA GLN A 37 4.81 10.16 -4.60
C GLN A 37 4.77 11.68 -4.81
N CYS A 38 4.26 12.43 -3.83
CA CYS A 38 4.23 13.89 -3.87
C CYS A 38 5.00 14.54 -2.71
N LEU A 39 6.33 14.41 -2.74
CA LEU A 39 7.22 14.94 -1.70
C LEU A 39 7.17 16.48 -1.58
N THR A 40 6.70 17.17 -2.62
CA THR A 40 6.61 18.65 -2.64
C THR A 40 5.32 19.21 -2.03
N GLY A 41 4.35 18.35 -1.68
CA GLY A 41 3.04 18.80 -1.20
C GLY A 41 2.10 19.35 -2.28
N ARG A 42 2.50 19.31 -3.56
CA ARG A 42 1.71 19.72 -4.74
C ARG A 42 0.68 18.67 -5.15
N TRP A 43 -0.22 18.36 -4.23
CA TRP A 43 -1.21 17.29 -4.38
C TRP A 43 -2.27 17.62 -5.43
N GLU A 44 -2.64 18.89 -5.58
CA GLU A 44 -3.62 19.32 -6.58
C GLU A 44 -3.09 19.13 -8.01
N GLU A 45 -1.83 19.48 -8.27
CA GLU A 45 -1.20 19.30 -9.57
C GLU A 45 -1.02 17.82 -9.92
N ARG A 46 -0.63 16.99 -8.95
CA ARG A 46 -0.58 15.54 -9.11
C ARG A 46 -1.95 15.00 -9.51
N ARG A 47 -3.00 15.37 -8.76
CA ARG A 47 -4.37 14.91 -8.99
C ARG A 47 -4.92 15.36 -10.33
N ALA A 48 -4.63 16.61 -10.73
CA ALA A 48 -4.98 17.13 -12.05
C ALA A 48 -4.30 16.32 -13.16
N TRP A 49 -3.02 15.97 -12.98
CA TRP A 49 -2.29 15.13 -13.93
C TRP A 49 -2.88 13.71 -14.00
N PHE A 50 -3.21 13.09 -12.86
CA PHE A 50 -3.90 11.79 -12.85
C PHE A 50 -5.25 11.83 -13.56
N ALA A 51 -6.08 12.84 -13.27
CA ALA A 51 -7.37 13.01 -13.92
C ALA A 51 -7.23 13.15 -15.44
N GLU A 52 -6.28 13.97 -15.88
CA GLU A 52 -6.00 14.24 -17.29
C GLU A 52 -5.47 12.98 -18.01
N MET A 53 -4.51 12.26 -17.43
CA MET A 53 -3.86 11.13 -18.09
C MET A 53 -4.70 9.85 -18.05
N SER A 54 -5.40 9.57 -16.95
CA SER A 54 -6.35 8.46 -16.88
C SER A 54 -7.52 8.67 -17.86
N GLY A 55 -8.07 9.87 -17.94
CA GLY A 55 -9.12 10.21 -18.90
C GLY A 55 -8.65 10.10 -20.35
N TYR A 56 -7.42 10.56 -20.64
CA TYR A 56 -6.83 10.41 -21.97
C TYR A 56 -6.65 8.94 -22.35
N LEU A 57 -6.09 8.11 -21.45
CA LEU A 57 -5.93 6.68 -21.70
C LEU A 57 -7.27 5.98 -21.90
N LYS A 58 -8.28 6.26 -21.05
CA LYS A 58 -9.64 5.72 -21.22
C LYS A 58 -10.30 6.12 -22.55
N SER A 59 -9.94 7.28 -23.10
CA SER A 59 -10.44 7.70 -24.44
C SER A 59 -9.82 6.90 -25.59
N LEU A 60 -8.62 6.35 -25.39
CA LEU A 60 -7.91 5.51 -26.36
C LEU A 60 -8.24 4.02 -26.20
N ASP A 61 -8.45 3.61 -24.95
CA ASP A 61 -8.71 2.25 -24.51
C ASP A 61 -9.84 2.24 -23.46
N PRO A 62 -11.08 1.97 -23.87
CA PRO A 62 -12.22 1.88 -22.96
C PRO A 62 -12.34 0.51 -22.27
N ASN A 63 -11.51 -0.48 -22.62
CA ASN A 63 -11.67 -1.87 -22.19
C ASN A 63 -10.90 -2.17 -20.91
N HIS A 64 -9.65 -1.71 -20.83
CA HIS A 64 -8.75 -2.04 -19.72
C HIS A 64 -8.92 -1.11 -18.52
N ILE A 65 -8.64 -1.64 -17.33
CA ILE A 65 -8.66 -0.85 -16.11
C ILE A 65 -7.39 0.03 -15.98
N VAL A 66 -7.51 1.11 -15.23
CA VAL A 66 -6.44 2.11 -15.03
C VAL A 66 -6.28 2.39 -13.53
N ALA A 67 -5.04 2.42 -13.06
CA ALA A 67 -4.68 2.89 -11.73
C ALA A 67 -3.52 3.89 -11.76
N PRO A 68 -3.25 4.61 -10.67
CA PRO A 68 -2.15 5.57 -10.64
C PRO A 68 -0.76 4.92 -10.73
N GLY A 69 -0.55 3.77 -10.07
CA GLY A 69 0.74 3.20 -9.69
C GLY A 69 1.29 3.87 -8.42
N ASP A 70 0.45 4.08 -7.42
CA ASP A 70 0.78 4.84 -6.22
C ASP A 70 1.67 4.05 -5.25
N TRP A 71 2.68 4.71 -4.66
CA TRP A 71 3.38 4.11 -3.52
C TRP A 71 2.44 3.93 -2.33
N GLY A 72 1.46 4.82 -2.19
CA GLY A 72 0.52 4.88 -1.07
C GLY A 72 0.78 6.09 -0.18
N TYR A 73 0.50 5.96 1.12
CA TYR A 73 0.57 7.06 2.07
C TYR A 73 1.18 6.63 3.39
N ARG A 74 1.68 7.61 4.15
CA ARG A 74 2.38 7.45 5.43
C ARG A 74 1.74 8.24 6.57
N SER A 75 1.07 9.34 6.23
CA SER A 75 0.37 10.19 7.19
C SER A 75 -1.13 10.29 6.91
N ALA A 76 -1.90 10.80 7.87
CA ALA A 76 -3.31 11.11 7.67
C ALA A 76 -3.52 12.18 6.59
N ALA A 77 -2.58 13.11 6.43
CA ALA A 77 -2.64 14.12 5.37
C ALA A 77 -2.49 13.48 3.98
N GLU A 78 -1.48 12.64 3.81
CA GLU A 78 -1.28 11.89 2.57
C GLU A 78 -2.44 10.93 2.29
N ARG A 79 -3.02 10.30 3.32
CA ARG A 79 -4.22 9.46 3.17
C ARG A 79 -5.39 10.23 2.57
N ARG A 80 -5.64 11.47 3.02
CA ARG A 80 -6.71 12.32 2.47
C ARG A 80 -6.48 12.62 1.00
N GLU A 81 -5.23 12.85 0.61
CA GLU A 81 -4.90 13.15 -0.78
C GLU A 81 -4.93 11.89 -1.65
N TRP A 82 -4.46 10.74 -1.15
CA TRP A 82 -4.58 9.43 -1.79
C TRP A 82 -6.05 9.06 -2.03
N LEU A 83 -6.94 9.30 -1.05
CA LEU A 83 -8.38 9.06 -1.21
C LEU A 83 -8.98 9.89 -2.34
N LYS A 84 -8.64 11.18 -2.41
CA LYS A 84 -9.08 12.06 -3.49
C LYS A 84 -8.51 11.62 -4.86
N ASP A 85 -7.32 11.02 -4.91
CA ASP A 85 -6.68 10.59 -6.17
C ASP A 85 -7.43 9.35 -6.67
N HIS A 86 -7.67 8.42 -5.76
CA HIS A 86 -8.42 7.22 -6.03
C HIS A 86 -9.93 7.43 -6.19
N ALA A 87 -10.48 8.58 -5.81
CA ALA A 87 -11.87 8.93 -6.10
C ALA A 87 -12.09 9.42 -7.56
N LEU A 88 -11.02 9.66 -8.33
CA LEU A 88 -11.13 10.12 -9.72
C LEU A 88 -11.93 9.11 -10.58
N PRO A 89 -12.79 9.57 -11.50
CA PRO A 89 -13.74 8.70 -12.22
C PRO A 89 -13.08 7.70 -13.19
N HIS A 90 -11.84 7.96 -13.61
CA HIS A 90 -11.10 7.12 -14.56
C HIS A 90 -9.99 6.29 -13.89
N ILE A 91 -9.97 6.27 -12.56
CA ILE A 91 -9.18 5.33 -11.77
C ILE A 91 -10.10 4.20 -11.34
N ASP A 92 -9.79 2.95 -11.66
CA ASP A 92 -10.69 1.82 -11.46
C ASP A 92 -10.44 1.07 -10.15
N TYR A 93 -9.20 1.09 -9.65
CA TYR A 93 -8.83 0.47 -8.38
C TYR A 93 -7.82 1.32 -7.60
N CYS A 94 -7.71 1.00 -6.32
CA CYS A 94 -6.77 1.59 -5.39
C CYS A 94 -5.49 0.78 -5.32
N ASP A 95 -4.33 1.44 -5.27
CA ASP A 95 -3.05 0.77 -5.14
C ASP A 95 -2.17 1.36 -4.02
N VAL A 96 -1.33 0.48 -3.48
CA VAL A 96 -0.30 0.79 -2.49
C VAL A 96 0.84 -0.21 -2.60
N HIS A 97 2.04 0.20 -2.22
CA HIS A 97 3.20 -0.67 -2.11
C HIS A 97 3.60 -0.82 -0.63
N ILE A 98 4.30 -1.90 -0.29
CA ILE A 98 4.88 -2.04 1.06
C ILE A 98 6.10 -2.95 1.08
N TYR A 99 7.17 -2.42 1.69
CA TYR A 99 8.40 -3.14 1.96
C TYR A 99 8.80 -2.92 3.43
N PRO A 100 8.94 -3.98 4.23
CA PRO A 100 9.47 -3.90 5.58
C PRO A 100 10.95 -3.52 5.49
N ARG A 101 11.27 -2.35 6.04
CA ARG A 101 12.60 -1.77 6.06
C ARG A 101 12.65 -0.73 7.18
N ASP A 102 13.86 -0.31 7.51
CA ASP A 102 14.05 0.87 8.35
C ASP A 102 13.56 2.11 7.58
N ASP A 103 12.30 2.46 7.82
CA ASP A 103 11.64 3.64 7.26
C ASP A 103 11.19 4.52 8.43
N HIS A 104 11.80 5.70 8.54
CA HIS A 104 11.43 6.68 9.55
C HIS A 104 9.98 7.13 9.39
N ASP A 105 9.45 7.07 8.15
CA ASP A 105 8.15 7.58 7.79
C ASP A 105 7.07 6.48 7.65
N LEU A 106 7.40 5.20 7.78
CA LEU A 106 6.41 4.11 7.79
C LEU A 106 6.91 2.87 8.54
N VAL A 107 6.53 2.75 9.80
CA VAL A 107 6.99 1.63 10.64
C VAL A 107 6.03 0.44 10.50
N VAL A 108 6.44 -0.55 9.71
CA VAL A 108 5.77 -1.86 9.59
C VAL A 108 6.82 -2.93 9.87
N ASP A 109 7.00 -3.22 11.15
CA ASP A 109 8.12 -4.01 11.71
C ASP A 109 7.72 -5.41 12.20
N SER A 110 6.43 -5.73 12.16
CA SER A 110 5.90 -7.00 12.65
C SER A 110 4.67 -7.43 11.85
N PRO A 111 4.32 -8.73 11.86
CA PRO A 111 3.07 -9.22 11.27
C PRO A 111 1.83 -8.50 11.81
N GLN A 112 1.84 -8.08 13.08
CA GLN A 112 0.77 -7.29 13.66
C GLN A 112 0.69 -5.89 13.01
N ALA A 113 1.82 -5.17 12.95
CA ALA A 113 1.87 -3.85 12.31
C ALA A 113 1.50 -3.93 10.82
N LEU A 114 1.86 -5.01 10.14
CA LEU A 114 1.44 -5.28 8.77
C LEU A 114 -0.08 -5.49 8.68
N GLY A 115 -0.66 -6.19 9.65
CA GLY A 115 -2.11 -6.33 9.80
C GLY A 115 -2.82 -4.97 9.88
N GLU A 116 -2.34 -4.11 10.77
CA GLU A 116 -2.87 -2.76 10.98
C GLU A 116 -2.68 -1.87 9.75
N PHE A 117 -1.54 -2.00 9.06
CA PHE A 117 -1.28 -1.36 7.78
C PHE A 117 -2.34 -1.77 6.75
N ALA A 118 -2.54 -3.08 6.56
CA ALA A 118 -3.51 -3.60 5.60
C ALA A 118 -4.94 -3.15 5.91
N ASP A 119 -5.37 -3.27 7.17
CA ASP A 119 -6.70 -2.86 7.64
C ASP A 119 -7.02 -1.43 7.24
N ASN A 120 -6.05 -0.54 7.41
CA ASN A 120 -6.27 0.87 7.12
C ASN A 120 -6.43 1.18 5.63
N ARG A 121 -5.67 0.48 4.78
CA ARG A 121 -5.76 0.68 3.33
C ARG A 121 -7.05 0.08 2.79
N VAL A 122 -7.44 -1.09 3.29
CA VAL A 122 -8.73 -1.71 2.95
C VAL A 122 -9.88 -0.79 3.35
N ALA A 123 -9.84 -0.26 4.57
CA ALA A 123 -10.80 0.72 5.06
C ALA A 123 -10.85 1.97 4.17
N ALA A 124 -9.70 2.53 3.80
CA ALA A 124 -9.62 3.68 2.90
C ALA A 124 -10.26 3.38 1.52
N ALA A 125 -9.89 2.27 0.89
CA ALA A 125 -10.43 1.86 -0.41
C ALA A 125 -11.96 1.65 -0.36
N ALA A 126 -12.47 1.10 0.76
CA ALA A 126 -13.91 0.95 0.98
C ALA A 126 -14.65 2.30 0.97
N THR A 127 -14.05 3.39 1.48
CA THR A 127 -14.69 4.73 1.48
C THR A 127 -14.87 5.33 0.09
N VAL A 128 -14.05 4.92 -0.89
CA VAL A 128 -14.18 5.34 -2.30
C VAL A 128 -14.84 4.26 -3.17
N ASN A 129 -15.29 3.16 -2.55
CA ASN A 129 -15.97 2.04 -3.18
C ASN A 129 -15.19 1.45 -4.38
N LYS A 130 -13.88 1.27 -4.22
CA LYS A 130 -13.01 0.67 -5.24
C LYS A 130 -12.19 -0.49 -4.66
N PRO A 131 -11.86 -1.52 -5.45
CA PRO A 131 -10.98 -2.60 -5.01
C PRO A 131 -9.61 -2.05 -4.61
N LEU A 132 -8.96 -2.67 -3.62
CA LEU A 132 -7.56 -2.41 -3.28
C LEU A 132 -6.67 -3.50 -3.88
N VAL A 133 -5.57 -3.10 -4.49
CA VAL A 133 -4.49 -3.97 -4.94
C VAL A 133 -3.21 -3.53 -4.23
N PHE A 134 -2.47 -4.48 -3.66
CA PHE A 134 -1.10 -4.18 -3.29
C PHE A 134 -0.20 -4.51 -4.48
N GLY A 135 0.13 -3.47 -5.26
CA GLY A 135 0.84 -3.58 -6.53
C GLY A 135 2.28 -4.08 -6.37
N GLU A 136 2.88 -3.80 -5.21
CA GLU A 136 4.13 -4.39 -4.80
C GLU A 136 4.16 -4.68 -3.31
N PHE A 137 4.67 -5.86 -2.96
CA PHE A 137 5.16 -6.13 -1.62
C PHE A 137 6.36 -7.07 -1.66
N GLY A 138 7.23 -7.01 -0.66
CA GLY A 138 8.38 -7.90 -0.58
C GLY A 138 8.97 -7.95 0.81
N MET A 139 10.02 -8.73 0.98
CA MET A 139 10.82 -8.83 2.20
C MET A 139 12.21 -9.34 1.84
N SER A 140 13.23 -8.89 2.56
CA SER A 140 14.61 -9.41 2.41
C SER A 140 14.64 -10.93 2.67
N PRO A 141 15.45 -11.73 1.92
CA PRO A 141 15.64 -13.15 2.22
C PRO A 141 16.19 -13.42 3.63
N ASN A 142 16.83 -12.43 4.24
CA ASN A 142 17.36 -12.51 5.60
C ASN A 142 16.31 -12.21 6.69
N GLY A 143 15.08 -11.87 6.30
CA GLY A 143 14.04 -11.40 7.22
C GLY A 143 14.24 -9.93 7.65
N PHE A 144 13.37 -9.49 8.56
CA PHE A 144 13.37 -8.16 9.17
C PHE A 144 12.83 -8.25 10.59
N GLU A 145 13.46 -7.57 11.55
CA GLU A 145 13.02 -7.52 12.95
C GLU A 145 12.72 -8.90 13.58
N GLY A 146 13.56 -9.88 13.26
CA GLY A 146 13.44 -11.27 13.75
C GLY A 146 12.36 -12.11 13.07
N VAL A 147 11.67 -11.57 12.06
CA VAL A 147 10.62 -12.26 11.29
C VAL A 147 11.21 -12.78 9.98
N SER A 148 10.99 -14.07 9.71
CA SER A 148 11.46 -14.71 8.48
C SER A 148 10.70 -14.20 7.24
N GLN A 149 11.32 -14.30 6.06
CA GLN A 149 10.65 -13.95 4.81
C GLN A 149 9.37 -14.77 4.59
N VAL A 150 9.39 -16.06 4.92
CA VAL A 150 8.25 -16.97 4.76
C VAL A 150 7.10 -16.56 5.69
N ASP A 151 7.39 -16.26 6.96
CA ASP A 151 6.34 -15.88 7.92
C ASP A 151 5.75 -14.52 7.59
N TRP A 152 6.55 -13.60 7.05
CA TRP A 152 6.07 -12.31 6.58
C TRP A 152 5.09 -12.47 5.41
N TYR A 153 5.47 -13.25 4.40
CA TYR A 153 4.60 -13.54 3.26
C TYR A 153 3.31 -14.24 3.68
N ARG A 154 3.38 -15.20 4.61
CA ARG A 154 2.20 -15.87 5.16
C ARG A 154 1.26 -14.87 5.84
N ALA A 155 1.79 -14.05 6.75
CA ALA A 155 1.00 -13.04 7.46
C ALA A 155 0.33 -12.07 6.48
N TYR A 156 1.09 -11.64 5.46
CA TYR A 156 0.61 -10.77 4.41
C TYR A 156 -0.58 -11.37 3.65
N PHE A 157 -0.39 -12.58 3.11
CA PHE A 157 -1.40 -13.26 2.30
C PHE A 157 -2.65 -13.60 3.10
N GLU A 158 -2.49 -14.12 4.31
CA GLU A 158 -3.63 -14.45 5.17
C GLU A 158 -4.45 -13.21 5.51
N LYS A 159 -3.78 -12.10 5.86
CA LYS A 159 -4.44 -10.85 6.20
C LYS A 159 -5.20 -10.28 5.01
N THR A 160 -4.49 -10.02 3.92
CA THR A 160 -5.04 -9.36 2.74
C THR A 160 -6.17 -10.15 2.09
N ALA A 161 -6.06 -11.49 2.03
CA ALA A 161 -7.14 -12.32 1.51
C ALA A 161 -8.40 -12.25 2.39
N ARG A 162 -8.24 -12.30 3.73
CA ARG A 162 -9.37 -12.23 4.68
C ARG A 162 -10.04 -10.87 4.72
N ASP A 163 -9.29 -9.80 4.49
CA ASP A 163 -9.81 -8.44 4.45
C ASP A 163 -10.49 -8.10 3.12
N GLY A 164 -10.46 -9.00 2.13
CA GLY A 164 -11.11 -8.80 0.83
C GLY A 164 -10.34 -7.85 -0.09
N VAL A 165 -9.01 -7.82 0.02
CA VAL A 165 -8.14 -7.15 -0.95
C VAL A 165 -8.33 -7.81 -2.33
N GLY A 166 -8.42 -7.00 -3.39
CA GLY A 166 -8.68 -7.46 -4.76
C GLY A 166 -7.49 -8.16 -5.41
N GLY A 167 -6.26 -7.86 -4.97
CA GLY A 167 -5.05 -8.53 -5.45
C GLY A 167 -3.80 -8.13 -4.67
N VAL A 168 -2.80 -9.01 -4.69
CA VAL A 168 -1.50 -8.79 -4.06
C VAL A 168 -0.39 -9.31 -4.96
N MET A 169 0.62 -8.47 -5.22
CA MET A 169 1.65 -8.74 -6.20
C MET A 169 3.01 -8.63 -5.52
N PHE A 170 3.72 -9.75 -5.42
CA PHE A 170 5.04 -9.77 -4.79
C PHE A 170 6.10 -9.25 -5.75
N TRP A 171 7.10 -8.57 -5.19
CA TRP A 171 8.25 -8.09 -5.91
C TRP A 171 9.47 -8.93 -5.54
N ILE A 172 9.97 -9.81 -6.41
CA ILE A 172 9.55 -10.12 -7.79
C ILE A 172 9.90 -11.56 -8.11
N LEU A 173 9.18 -12.17 -9.04
CA LEU A 173 9.61 -13.43 -9.63
C LEU A 173 10.82 -13.22 -10.55
N THR A 174 11.88 -14.00 -10.36
CA THR A 174 13.11 -13.83 -11.16
C THR A 174 13.87 -15.13 -11.35
N PRO A 175 14.58 -15.35 -12.47
CA PRO A 175 15.49 -16.48 -12.59
C PRO A 175 16.82 -16.28 -11.86
N ASP A 176 17.15 -15.05 -11.45
CA ASP A 176 18.43 -14.69 -10.85
C ASP A 176 18.45 -15.00 -9.33
N PRO A 177 19.25 -15.98 -8.87
CA PRO A 177 19.34 -16.34 -7.46
C PRO A 177 20.10 -15.31 -6.61
N GLY A 178 20.74 -14.30 -7.21
CA GLY A 178 21.44 -13.23 -6.49
C GLY A 178 20.61 -11.97 -6.30
N ARG A 179 19.42 -11.89 -6.90
CA ARG A 179 18.61 -10.66 -6.90
C ARG A 179 17.93 -10.45 -5.55
N GLY A 180 18.43 -9.48 -4.77
CA GLY A 180 17.99 -9.08 -3.43
C GLY A 180 16.61 -9.58 -2.96
N TYR A 181 15.57 -8.77 -3.11
CA TYR A 181 14.17 -9.12 -2.74
C TYR A 181 13.52 -10.11 -3.70
N GLY A 182 14.19 -10.48 -4.80
CA GLY A 182 13.63 -11.35 -5.82
C GLY A 182 13.40 -12.76 -5.28
N ILE A 183 12.29 -13.36 -5.67
CA ILE A 183 11.92 -14.75 -5.41
C ILE A 183 12.33 -15.58 -6.63
N THR A 184 13.27 -16.49 -6.45
CA THR A 184 13.84 -17.31 -7.51
C THR A 184 13.17 -18.66 -7.64
N TYR A 185 12.88 -19.04 -8.89
CA TYR A 185 12.34 -20.35 -9.26
C TYR A 185 13.39 -21.29 -9.84
N THR A 186 14.65 -20.86 -9.94
CA THR A 186 15.75 -21.64 -10.53
C THR A 186 16.55 -22.42 -9.49
N THR A 187 16.37 -22.13 -8.20
CA THR A 187 17.07 -22.81 -7.10
C THR A 187 16.12 -23.11 -5.93
N PRO A 188 16.49 -24.02 -5.00
CA PRO A 188 15.66 -24.34 -3.84
C PRO A 188 15.53 -23.22 -2.80
N ARG A 189 16.28 -22.12 -2.92
CA ARG A 189 16.37 -21.04 -1.92
C ARG A 189 14.99 -20.57 -1.44
N ASP A 190 14.07 -20.35 -2.37
CA ASP A 190 12.75 -19.76 -2.05
C ASP A 190 11.61 -20.77 -2.22
N ALA A 191 11.90 -22.07 -2.20
CA ALA A 191 10.88 -23.10 -2.35
C ALA A 191 9.75 -22.98 -1.31
N ALA A 192 10.09 -22.55 -0.08
CA ALA A 192 9.10 -22.31 0.98
C ALA A 192 8.21 -21.09 0.67
N VAL A 193 8.79 -19.97 0.23
CA VAL A 193 8.01 -18.78 -0.14
C VAL A 193 7.12 -19.05 -1.36
N LEU A 194 7.63 -19.77 -2.37
CA LEU A 194 6.84 -20.21 -3.52
C LEU A 194 5.67 -21.13 -3.12
N ALA A 195 5.84 -21.95 -2.07
CA ALA A 195 4.75 -22.76 -1.54
C ALA A 195 3.67 -21.89 -0.87
N GLU A 196 4.07 -20.89 -0.07
CA GLU A 196 3.14 -19.92 0.51
C GLU A 196 2.36 -19.16 -0.57
N MET A 197 3.02 -18.74 -1.65
CA MET A 197 2.36 -18.07 -2.78
C MET A 197 1.30 -18.95 -3.45
N LYS A 198 1.60 -20.23 -3.67
CA LYS A 198 0.63 -21.18 -4.24
C LYS A 198 -0.56 -21.38 -3.30
N GLY A 199 -0.31 -21.53 -1.99
CA GLY A 199 -1.36 -21.61 -0.99
C GLY A 199 -2.24 -20.37 -0.96
N ALA A 200 -1.62 -19.18 -0.96
CA ALA A 200 -2.31 -17.90 -0.98
C ALA A 200 -3.21 -17.74 -2.20
N ALA A 201 -2.75 -18.10 -3.40
CA ALA A 201 -3.56 -18.04 -4.61
C ALA A 201 -4.86 -18.86 -4.46
N HIS A 202 -4.82 -20.02 -3.82
CA HIS A 202 -6.02 -20.81 -3.51
C HIS A 202 -6.94 -20.11 -2.49
N VAL A 203 -6.38 -19.46 -1.47
CA VAL A 203 -7.16 -18.71 -0.48
C VAL A 203 -7.87 -17.53 -1.13
N PHE A 204 -7.17 -16.70 -1.91
CA PHE A 204 -7.76 -15.60 -2.68
C PHE A 204 -8.88 -16.10 -3.61
N ALA A 205 -8.65 -17.19 -4.35
CA ALA A 205 -9.67 -17.77 -5.22
C ALA A 205 -10.91 -18.23 -4.43
N SER A 206 -10.71 -18.82 -3.25
CA SER A 206 -11.82 -19.27 -2.39
C SER A 206 -12.63 -18.13 -1.78
N LEU A 207 -12.02 -16.95 -1.60
CA LEU A 207 -12.61 -15.76 -1.00
C LEU A 207 -13.03 -14.69 -2.03
N ALA A 208 -12.89 -14.96 -3.34
CA ALA A 208 -13.12 -13.96 -4.39
C ALA A 208 -14.52 -13.31 -4.38
N ASN A 209 -15.53 -14.00 -3.83
CA ASN A 209 -16.90 -13.49 -3.68
C ASN A 209 -17.28 -13.19 -2.22
N ALA A 210 -16.32 -13.26 -1.29
CA ALA A 210 -16.57 -12.95 0.11
C ALA A 210 -16.70 -11.44 0.30
N THR A 211 -17.58 -11.04 1.22
CA THR A 211 -17.69 -9.64 1.63
C THR A 211 -16.57 -9.34 2.64
N PRO A 212 -15.86 -8.19 2.50
CA PRO A 212 -14.88 -7.77 3.49
C PRO A 212 -15.48 -7.72 4.91
N PRO A 213 -14.70 -7.92 5.98
CA PRO A 213 -15.17 -7.81 7.35
C PRO A 213 -15.94 -6.48 7.59
N PRO A 214 -17.15 -6.49 8.17
CA PRO A 214 -17.96 -5.28 8.34
C PRO A 214 -17.26 -4.15 9.10
N ALA A 215 -16.35 -4.49 10.03
CA ALA A 215 -15.55 -3.50 10.76
C ALA A 215 -14.64 -2.66 9.85
N LEU A 216 -14.19 -3.22 8.72
CA LEU A 216 -13.38 -2.52 7.71
C LEU A 216 -14.23 -1.70 6.73
N GLN A 217 -15.54 -1.90 6.71
CA GLN A 217 -16.47 -1.12 5.88
C GLN A 217 -17.08 0.07 6.64
N ASP A 218 -16.95 0.09 7.98
CA ASP A 218 -17.48 1.14 8.84
C ASP A 218 -16.54 2.34 8.92
N ALA A 219 -16.80 3.37 8.11
CA ALA A 219 -16.00 4.59 8.04
C ALA A 219 -15.78 5.29 9.39
N GLY A 220 -16.67 5.11 10.37
CA GLY A 220 -16.53 5.66 11.72
C GLY A 220 -15.48 4.94 12.59
N LYS A 221 -14.99 3.77 12.15
CA LYS A 221 -13.99 2.95 12.84
C LYS A 221 -12.65 2.86 12.11
N HIS A 222 -12.53 3.55 10.97
CA HIS A 222 -11.33 3.56 10.12
C HIS A 222 -10.19 4.37 10.77
N LEU A 223 -9.56 3.79 11.79
CA LEU A 223 -8.42 4.39 12.46
C LEU A 223 -7.17 4.27 11.55
N VAL A 224 -6.49 5.39 11.36
CA VAL A 224 -5.19 5.57 10.68
C VAL A 224 -4.03 5.00 11.51
N PRO A 225 -3.24 4.04 11.01
CA PRO A 225 -1.94 3.67 11.55
C PRO A 225 -1.04 4.89 11.47
N ARG A 226 -0.35 5.14 12.58
CA ARG A 226 0.48 6.30 12.87
C ARG A 226 1.36 6.81 11.74
N GLN A 227 1.53 8.14 11.76
CA GLN A 227 2.80 8.80 12.14
C GLN A 227 2.56 10.20 12.72
N PHE A 228 3.39 10.61 13.69
CA PHE A 228 3.36 11.97 14.25
C PHE A 228 4.55 12.77 13.71
N ALA A 229 4.29 13.89 13.04
CA ALA A 229 5.32 14.89 12.77
C ALA A 229 5.46 15.81 13.99
N PHE A 230 6.69 16.03 14.44
CA PHE A 230 7.02 17.09 15.39
C PHE A 230 8.38 17.70 15.03
N THR A 231 8.74 18.80 15.71
CA THR A 231 10.00 19.50 15.53
C THR A 231 10.49 19.94 16.90
N GLN A 232 11.69 19.53 17.38
CA GLN A 232 12.50 20.35 18.30
C GLN A 232 13.90 19.83 18.68
N THR A 233 14.88 20.62 18.25
CA THR A 233 16.21 21.02 18.78
C THR A 233 17.17 20.14 19.58
N ASP A 234 16.84 18.99 20.18
CA ASP A 234 17.90 18.19 20.86
C ASP A 234 17.57 16.71 21.12
N ALA A 235 18.62 15.90 21.07
CA ALA A 235 18.62 14.45 20.82
C ALA A 235 18.38 13.56 22.07
N GLU A 236 17.25 12.86 22.13
CA GLU A 236 17.14 11.46 22.59
C GLU A 236 15.73 10.88 22.30
N LEU A 237 15.69 9.63 21.80
CA LEU A 237 14.47 8.86 21.54
C LEU A 237 13.72 8.57 22.84
N THR A 238 12.50 9.09 23.00
CA THR A 238 11.69 8.82 24.21
C THR A 238 10.38 8.14 23.86
N LYS A 239 10.15 6.94 24.43
CA LYS A 239 8.82 6.30 24.43
C LYS A 239 7.91 7.04 25.42
N PRO A 240 6.73 7.53 25.02
CA PRO A 240 5.73 8.02 25.97
C PRO A 240 5.25 6.91 26.89
N GLU A 241 4.96 7.28 28.13
CA GLU A 241 4.04 6.53 28.98
C GLU A 241 2.62 6.68 28.41
N ILE A 242 1.88 5.58 28.37
CA ILE A 242 0.57 5.51 27.72
C ILE A 242 -0.48 5.06 28.71
N THR A 243 -1.54 5.86 28.84
CA THR A 243 -2.67 5.56 29.70
C THR A 243 -3.94 5.48 28.87
N TYR A 244 -4.70 4.39 29.05
CA TYR A 244 -6.00 4.20 28.43
C TYR A 244 -7.08 4.60 29.43
N GLU A 245 -7.87 5.61 29.09
CA GLU A 245 -8.95 6.11 29.94
C GLU A 245 -10.25 5.30 29.70
N PRO A 246 -11.11 5.13 30.73
CA PRO A 246 -12.38 4.41 30.60
C PRO A 246 -13.36 5.00 29.57
N ASP A 247 -13.22 6.29 29.23
CA ASP A 247 -14.01 6.99 28.20
C ASP A 247 -13.43 6.83 26.79
N GLY A 248 -12.41 6.00 26.64
CA GLY A 248 -11.73 5.72 25.40
C GLY A 248 -10.64 6.72 25.05
N ARG A 249 -10.33 7.76 25.83
CA ARG A 249 -9.17 8.62 25.55
C ARG A 249 -7.86 7.83 25.77
N ILE A 250 -6.83 8.20 25.02
CA ILE A 250 -5.47 7.69 25.19
C ILE A 250 -4.59 8.88 25.53
N LEU A 251 -3.94 8.84 26.69
CA LEU A 251 -3.00 9.85 27.13
C LEU A 251 -1.58 9.41 26.80
N TYR A 252 -0.79 10.32 26.23
CA TYR A 252 0.64 10.14 26.00
C TYR A 252 1.41 11.12 26.90
N ARG A 253 2.26 10.61 27.79
CA ARG A 253 3.11 11.42 28.67
C ARG A 253 4.59 11.22 28.31
N PHE A 254 5.29 12.32 28.03
CA PHE A 254 6.69 12.32 27.62
C PHE A 254 7.58 12.83 28.78
N THR A 255 8.74 12.20 28.99
CA THR A 255 9.69 12.57 30.07
C THR A 255 11.08 12.83 29.47
N PRO A 256 11.73 13.97 29.74
CA PRO A 256 11.24 15.14 30.48
C PRO A 256 10.07 15.81 29.74
N ASN A 257 9.32 16.69 30.42
CA ASN A 257 8.18 17.45 29.85
C ASN A 257 8.65 18.43 28.74
N ALA A 258 9.17 17.93 27.63
CA ALA A 258 9.75 18.70 26.53
C ALA A 258 8.68 19.25 25.58
N VAL A 259 7.45 18.71 25.63
CA VAL A 259 6.35 19.15 24.77
C VAL A 259 5.51 20.19 25.51
N THR A 260 5.67 21.47 25.16
CA THR A 260 4.92 22.59 25.76
C THR A 260 3.53 22.79 25.14
N ARG A 261 3.33 22.41 23.86
CA ARG A 261 2.02 22.36 23.19
C ARG A 261 2.08 21.47 21.95
N GLY A 262 1.09 20.61 21.76
CA GLY A 262 0.90 19.81 20.54
C GLY A 262 -0.58 19.50 20.31
N SER A 263 -1.01 19.39 19.06
CA SER A 263 -2.33 18.86 18.70
C SER A 263 -2.18 17.37 18.42
N PHE A 264 -2.84 16.53 19.22
CA PHE A 264 -2.80 15.08 19.08
C PHE A 264 -4.12 14.60 18.53
N GLU A 265 -4.09 13.91 17.39
CA GLU A 265 -5.25 13.19 16.89
C GLU A 265 -5.15 11.74 17.37
N LYS A 266 -6.16 11.27 18.10
CA LYS A 266 -6.19 9.90 18.65
C LYS A 266 -6.44 8.94 17.50
N VAL A 267 -5.51 8.02 17.28
CA VAL A 267 -5.68 6.99 16.25
C VAL A 267 -5.12 5.63 16.69
N GLY A 268 -5.98 4.61 16.74
CA GLY A 268 -5.62 3.23 17.06
C GLY A 268 -5.28 2.95 18.54
N GLY A 269 -4.91 1.69 18.82
CA GLY A 269 -4.32 1.24 20.09
C GLY A 269 -2.91 0.72 19.82
N GLY A 270 -1.89 1.28 20.49
CA GLY A 270 -0.48 0.92 20.28
C GLY A 270 0.46 1.94 20.91
N SER A 271 1.77 1.66 20.99
CA SER A 271 2.71 2.48 21.78
C SER A 271 3.45 3.56 20.99
N GLY A 272 3.25 4.84 21.31
CA GLY A 272 3.77 5.99 20.53
C GLY A 272 5.28 6.07 20.55
N TYR A 273 5.88 6.83 19.63
CA TYR A 273 7.31 7.12 19.65
C TYR A 273 7.52 8.60 19.30
N VAL A 274 8.52 9.21 19.93
CA VAL A 274 8.99 10.57 19.64
C VAL A 274 10.44 10.46 19.13
N TRP A 275 10.65 10.83 17.87
CA TRP A 275 11.92 11.02 17.16
C TRP A 275 12.38 12.48 17.12
N GLY A 276 13.16 12.92 18.09
CA GLY A 276 13.60 14.32 18.16
C GLY A 276 14.82 14.57 17.29
N GLY A 277 14.75 15.61 16.46
CA GLY A 277 15.90 16.40 16.04
C GLY A 277 15.73 17.80 16.60
#